data_AF-A0A6N6PJP2-F1
#
_entry.id   AF-A0A6N6PJP2-F1
#
_cell.length_a   1.000
_cell.length_b   1.000
_cell.length_c   1.000
_cell.angle_alpha   90.00
_cell.angle_beta   90.00
_cell.angle_gamma   90.00
#
_symmetry.space_group_name_H-M   'P 1'
#
loop_
_entity.id
_entity.type
_entity.pdbx_description
1 polymer ?
#
loop_
_entity_poly.entity_id
_entity_poly.type
_entity_poly.pdbx_seq_one_letter_code
_entity_poly.pdbx_strand_id
1 'polypeptide(L)'
;MPTNPTKPQSMNWIHFAYLTVLFWGVYGVILHIGRGGMPMGAEAGNAGLKAFLWVGIAYFFVAVLGPIIVLKMRGSNFNFAGPGITWSFVAGVAGALGAFTLVLALGAAAVTMKGAAPSAVMPIVFGGAPIVNVIVAMLVHPPAGGLKSIPMPFLAGIVLAALGAFLVAKYAPTNQGAPAKPAAAAGQQAGH
;
A
#
# COMPACT_ATOMS: atom_id res chain seq x y z
N MET A 1 -39.84 25.53 -18.97
CA MET A 1 -38.84 25.26 -17.92
C MET A 1 -37.46 25.34 -18.56
N PRO A 2 -36.53 26.18 -18.10
CA PRO A 2 -35.16 26.15 -18.61
C PRO A 2 -34.44 24.91 -18.07
N THR A 3 -33.99 24.05 -18.98
CA THR A 3 -33.08 22.94 -18.67
C THR A 3 -31.70 23.50 -18.35
N ASN A 4 -31.32 23.52 -17.08
CA ASN A 4 -29.95 23.85 -16.71
C ASN A 4 -28.99 22.82 -17.34
N PRO A 5 -27.98 23.25 -18.11
CA PRO A 5 -26.95 22.34 -18.61
C PRO A 5 -26.17 21.78 -17.42
N THR A 6 -26.11 20.45 -17.32
CA THR A 6 -25.30 19.74 -16.33
C THR A 6 -23.82 20.06 -16.59
N LYS A 7 -23.19 20.80 -15.67
CA LYS A 7 -21.74 21.07 -15.72
C LYS A 7 -21.01 19.72 -15.73
N PRO A 8 -20.05 19.48 -16.65
CA PRO A 8 -19.30 18.22 -16.67
C PRO A 8 -18.64 17.99 -15.32
N GLN A 9 -18.95 16.85 -14.71
CA GLN A 9 -18.47 16.50 -13.38
C GLN A 9 -16.95 16.28 -13.45
N SER A 10 -16.17 17.12 -12.78
CA SER A 10 -14.71 17.00 -12.76
C SER A 10 -14.30 15.66 -12.17
N MET A 11 -13.57 14.84 -12.93
CA MET A 11 -13.10 13.50 -12.56
C MET A 11 -11.92 13.53 -11.57
N ASN A 12 -12.01 14.35 -10.52
CA ASN A 12 -10.92 14.58 -9.57
C ASN A 12 -10.55 13.31 -8.78
N TRP A 13 -11.48 12.37 -8.61
CA TRP A 13 -11.23 11.12 -7.90
C TRP A 13 -10.21 10.21 -8.61
N ILE A 14 -10.15 10.24 -9.95
CA ILE A 14 -9.16 9.47 -10.73
C ILE A 14 -7.74 9.93 -10.40
N HIS A 15 -7.54 11.26 -10.30
CA HIS A 15 -6.25 11.84 -9.93
C HIS A 15 -5.83 11.38 -8.52
N PHE A 16 -6.76 11.40 -7.56
CA PHE A 16 -6.48 10.91 -6.20
C PHE A 16 -6.21 9.39 -6.17
N ALA A 17 -6.86 8.61 -7.02
CA ALA A 17 -6.59 7.18 -7.17
C ALA A 17 -5.16 6.94 -7.70
N TYR A 18 -4.73 7.67 -8.74
CA TYR A 18 -3.35 7.55 -9.25
C TYR A 18 -2.31 8.04 -8.25
N LEU A 19 -2.59 9.10 -7.49
CA LEU A 19 -1.73 9.51 -6.38
C LEU A 19 -1.63 8.42 -5.31
N THR A 20 -2.73 7.72 -5.02
CA THR A 20 -2.73 6.58 -4.09
C THR A 20 -1.81 5.47 -4.61
N VAL A 21 -1.91 5.11 -5.90
CA VAL A 21 -1.01 4.13 -6.54
C VAL A 21 0.45 4.59 -6.45
N LEU A 22 0.73 5.87 -6.70
CA LEU A 22 2.08 6.43 -6.61
C LEU A 22 2.65 6.28 -5.20
N PHE A 23 1.94 6.78 -4.18
CA PHE A 23 2.43 6.78 -2.80
C PHE A 23 2.58 5.36 -2.24
N TRP A 24 1.63 4.46 -2.51
CA TRP A 24 1.74 3.06 -2.10
C TRP A 24 2.78 2.28 -2.90
N GLY A 25 2.98 2.61 -4.17
CA GLY A 25 3.99 1.99 -5.02
C GLY A 25 5.42 2.28 -4.53
N VAL A 26 5.71 3.54 -4.17
CA VAL A 26 7.04 3.92 -3.64
C VAL A 26 7.25 3.48 -2.19
N TYR A 27 6.16 3.33 -1.43
CA TYR A 27 6.20 3.04 0.01
C TYR A 27 7.09 1.84 0.37
N GLY A 28 6.92 0.69 -0.29
CA GLY A 28 7.69 -0.51 0.05
C GLY A 28 9.19 -0.36 -0.19
N VAL A 29 9.59 0.39 -1.22
CA VAL A 29 11.01 0.66 -1.52
C VAL A 29 11.59 1.57 -0.43
N ILE A 30 10.92 2.68 -0.13
CA ILE A 30 11.37 3.64 0.89
C ILE A 30 11.39 2.97 2.27
N LEU A 31 10.41 2.12 2.59
CA LEU A 31 10.36 1.40 3.84
C LEU A 31 11.46 0.34 3.95
N HIS A 32 11.79 -0.35 2.85
CA HIS A 32 12.93 -1.26 2.81
C HIS A 32 14.25 -0.53 3.09
N ILE A 33 14.44 0.65 2.50
CA ILE A 33 15.58 1.53 2.78
C ILE A 33 15.59 1.95 4.26
N GLY A 34 14.46 2.44 4.78
CA GLY A 34 14.33 2.88 6.17
C GLY A 34 14.63 1.76 7.17
N ARG A 35 14.18 0.53 6.89
CA ARG A 35 14.54 -0.66 7.67
C ARG A 35 16.03 -0.99 7.58
N GLY A 36 16.62 -0.91 6.39
CA GLY A 36 18.05 -1.17 6.17
C GLY A 36 18.96 -0.16 6.87
N GLY A 37 18.45 1.05 7.16
CA GLY A 37 19.15 2.07 7.93
C GLY A 37 19.00 1.96 9.46
N MET A 38 18.32 0.93 9.98
CA MET A 38 18.15 0.75 11.42
C MET A 38 19.40 0.12 12.07
N PRO A 39 19.58 0.28 13.40
CA PRO A 39 20.74 -0.26 14.11
C PRO A 39 20.93 -1.76 13.90
N MET A 40 22.18 -2.16 13.66
CA MET A 40 22.61 -3.55 13.49
C MET A 40 23.01 -4.20 14.84
N GLY A 41 23.40 -5.47 14.82
CA GLY A 41 23.81 -6.23 16.02
C GLY A 41 22.61 -6.81 16.76
N ALA A 42 22.59 -6.72 18.09
CA ALA A 42 21.51 -7.24 18.93
C ALA A 42 20.12 -6.68 18.55
N GLU A 43 20.08 -5.47 17.98
CA GLU A 43 18.85 -4.77 17.61
C GLU A 43 18.37 -5.04 16.17
N ALA A 44 19.11 -5.82 15.38
CA ALA A 44 18.77 -6.06 13.97
C ALA A 44 17.39 -6.72 13.80
N GLY A 45 16.98 -7.58 14.75
CA GLY A 45 15.65 -8.20 14.76
C GLY A 45 14.50 -7.20 14.91
N ASN A 46 14.77 -6.03 15.52
CA ASN A 46 13.77 -4.99 15.81
C ASN A 46 13.68 -3.94 14.71
N ALA A 47 14.53 -3.98 13.67
CA ALA A 47 14.59 -2.98 12.61
C ALA A 47 13.23 -2.72 11.94
N GLY A 48 12.44 -3.78 11.75
CA GLY A 48 11.08 -3.67 11.21
C GLY A 48 10.12 -2.88 12.08
N LEU A 49 10.07 -3.24 13.37
CA LEU A 49 9.17 -2.59 14.33
C LEU A 49 9.56 -1.13 14.53
N LYS A 50 10.87 -0.83 14.59
CA LYS A 50 11.37 0.54 14.66
C LYS A 50 10.97 1.37 13.43
N ALA A 51 11.11 0.80 12.23
CA ALA A 51 10.65 1.47 11.01
C ALA A 51 9.13 1.69 11.00
N PHE A 52 8.35 0.68 11.40
CA PHE A 52 6.89 0.79 11.46
C PHE A 52 6.41 1.80 12.50
N LEU A 53 7.11 1.93 13.64
CA LEU A 53 6.79 2.97 14.62
C LEU A 53 6.85 4.37 13.99
N TRP A 54 7.88 4.66 13.19
CA TRP A 54 7.99 5.92 12.46
C TRP A 54 6.92 6.08 11.38
N VAL A 55 6.49 4.99 10.72
CA VAL A 55 5.31 5.02 9.84
C VAL A 55 4.05 5.41 10.61
N GLY A 56 3.84 4.85 11.81
CA GLY A 56 2.71 5.18 12.68
C GLY A 56 2.72 6.65 13.11
N ILE A 57 3.89 7.19 13.45
CA ILE A 57 4.06 8.62 13.76
C ILE A 57 3.69 9.47 12.53
N ALA A 58 4.16 9.12 11.33
CA ALA A 58 3.79 9.81 10.10
C ALA A 58 2.27 9.76 9.83
N TYR A 59 1.62 8.63 10.11
CA TYR A 59 0.16 8.48 9.99
C TYR A 59 -0.59 9.41 10.94
N PHE A 60 -0.08 9.69 12.14
CA PHE A 60 -0.69 10.70 13.01
C PHE A 60 -0.71 12.08 12.34
N PHE A 61 0.42 12.53 11.79
CA PHE A 61 0.47 13.84 11.11
C PHE A 61 -0.47 13.91 9.89
N VAL A 62 -0.49 12.86 9.07
CA VAL A 62 -1.27 12.88 7.82
C VAL A 62 -2.75 12.54 8.05
N ALA A 63 -3.04 11.45 8.78
CA ALA A 63 -4.38 10.92 8.93
C ALA A 63 -5.18 11.53 10.09
N VAL A 64 -4.52 12.19 11.05
CA VAL A 64 -5.20 12.92 12.13
C VAL A 64 -5.15 14.42 11.88
N LEU A 65 -3.97 15.01 11.80
CA LEU A 65 -3.86 16.47 11.66
C LEU A 65 -4.35 16.97 10.29
N GLY A 66 -4.05 16.24 9.21
CA GLY A 66 -4.50 16.58 7.86
C GLY A 66 -6.02 16.78 7.75
N PRO A 67 -6.86 15.77 8.07
CA PRO A 67 -8.31 15.92 8.06
C PRO A 67 -8.81 17.00 9.01
N ILE A 68 -8.23 17.16 10.21
CA ILE A 68 -8.64 18.24 11.13
C ILE A 68 -8.44 19.60 10.49
N ILE A 69 -7.28 19.85 9.87
CA ILE A 69 -6.99 21.12 9.18
C ILE A 69 -7.98 21.34 8.05
N VAL A 70 -8.17 20.35 7.17
CA VAL A 70 -9.07 20.46 6.02
C VAL A 70 -10.52 20.65 6.45
N LEU A 71 -10.99 19.96 7.49
CA LEU A 71 -12.35 20.11 8.02
C LEU A 71 -12.56 21.51 8.63
N LYS A 72 -11.57 22.04 9.37
CA LYS A 72 -11.61 23.42 9.88
C LYS A 72 -11.66 24.44 8.74
N MET A 73 -10.81 24.28 7.73
CA MET A 73 -10.80 25.17 6.55
C MET A 73 -12.12 25.14 5.77
N ARG A 74 -12.82 24.00 5.79
CA ARG A 74 -14.14 23.83 5.17
C ARG A 74 -15.32 24.27 6.05
N GLY A 75 -15.07 24.79 7.25
CA GLY A 75 -16.12 25.23 8.18
C GLY A 75 -16.97 24.09 8.75
N SER A 76 -16.41 22.88 8.85
CA SER A 76 -17.12 21.75 9.46
C SER A 76 -17.45 22.02 10.93
N ASN A 77 -18.63 21.59 11.36
CA ASN A 77 -19.05 21.64 12.76
C ASN A 77 -18.54 20.45 13.60
N PHE A 78 -17.74 19.54 13.00
CA PHE A 78 -17.20 18.35 13.66
C PHE A 78 -18.27 17.48 14.35
N ASN A 79 -19.52 17.52 13.87
CA ASN A 79 -20.56 16.63 14.36
C ASN A 79 -20.35 15.23 13.76
N PHE A 80 -19.80 14.32 14.55
CA PHE A 80 -19.62 12.93 14.18
C PHE A 80 -20.76 12.11 14.78
N ALA A 81 -21.73 11.74 13.94
CA ALA A 81 -22.86 10.90 14.33
C ALA A 81 -23.07 9.76 13.32
N GLY A 82 -23.62 8.65 13.79
CA GLY A 82 -23.99 7.50 12.97
C GLY A 82 -22.91 6.41 12.82
N PRO A 83 -23.22 5.34 12.07
CA PRO A 83 -22.35 4.15 11.96
C PRO A 83 -21.03 4.43 11.24
N GLY A 84 -20.88 5.61 10.62
CA GLY A 84 -19.67 6.02 9.91
C GLY A 84 -18.43 6.06 10.81
N ILE A 85 -18.57 6.38 12.11
CA ILE A 85 -17.45 6.37 13.07
C ILE A 85 -16.91 4.96 13.22
N THR A 86 -17.79 4.00 13.52
CA THR A 86 -17.41 2.61 13.75
C THR A 86 -16.78 2.00 12.50
N TRP A 87 -17.39 2.17 11.33
CA TRP A 87 -16.84 1.63 10.09
C TRP A 87 -15.53 2.29 9.68
N SER A 88 -15.37 3.60 9.91
CA SER A 88 -14.10 4.30 9.64
C SER A 88 -13.00 3.84 10.59
N PHE A 89 -13.33 3.60 11.85
CA PHE A 89 -12.38 3.06 12.83
C PHE A 89 -11.95 1.64 12.47
N VAL A 90 -12.91 0.75 12.16
CA VAL A 90 -12.62 -0.63 11.72
C VAL A 90 -11.78 -0.64 10.44
N ALA A 91 -12.10 0.23 9.47
CA ALA A 91 -11.29 0.40 8.26
C ALA A 91 -9.87 0.88 8.58
N GLY A 92 -9.71 1.81 9.52
CA GLY A 92 -8.41 2.28 9.99
C GLY A 92 -7.58 1.17 10.66
N VAL A 93 -8.20 0.34 11.51
CA VAL A 93 -7.56 -0.82 12.12
C VAL A 93 -7.15 -1.84 11.06
N ALA A 94 -8.04 -2.15 10.10
CA ALA A 94 -7.71 -3.06 9.00
C ALA A 94 -6.51 -2.56 8.17
N GLY A 95 -6.46 -1.26 7.86
CA GLY A 95 -5.32 -0.64 7.17
C GLY A 95 -4.02 -0.69 7.98
N ALA A 96 -4.09 -0.41 9.29
CA ALA A 96 -2.93 -0.47 10.17
C ALA A 96 -2.38 -1.90 10.32
N LEU A 97 -3.24 -2.90 10.46
CA LEU A 97 -2.86 -4.32 10.49
C LEU A 97 -2.25 -4.77 9.14
N GLY A 98 -2.81 -4.30 8.02
CA GLY A 98 -2.24 -4.55 6.70
C GLY A 98 -0.83 -3.97 6.56
N ALA A 99 -0.62 -2.72 6.99
CA ALA A 99 0.71 -2.10 6.97
C ALA A 99 1.70 -2.80 7.92
N PHE A 100 1.25 -3.21 9.10
CA PHE A 100 2.07 -3.95 10.07
C PHE A 100 2.53 -5.30 9.51
N THR A 101 1.61 -6.09 8.96
CA THR A 101 1.92 -7.39 8.37
C THR A 101 2.78 -7.27 7.11
N LEU A 102 2.61 -6.21 6.31
CA LEU A 102 3.51 -5.89 5.19
C LEU A 102 4.94 -5.65 5.68
N VAL A 103 5.13 -4.90 6.76
CA VAL A 103 6.46 -4.66 7.34
C VAL A 103 7.09 -5.99 7.78
N LEU A 104 6.34 -6.85 8.45
CA LEU A 104 6.81 -8.17 8.87
C LEU A 104 7.18 -9.04 7.67
N ALA A 105 6.37 -9.04 6.61
CA ALA A 105 6.64 -9.77 5.37
C ALA A 105 7.92 -9.29 4.68
N LEU A 106 8.13 -7.98 4.56
CA LEU A 106 9.38 -7.42 4.03
C LEU A 106 10.59 -7.80 4.90
N GLY A 107 10.41 -7.86 6.22
CA GLY A 107 11.44 -8.31 7.14
C GLY A 107 11.82 -9.77 6.95
N ALA A 108 10.83 -10.66 6.93
CA ALA A 108 11.04 -12.08 6.71
C ALA A 108 11.65 -12.36 5.32
N ALA A 109 11.15 -11.69 4.28
CA ALA A 109 11.68 -11.82 2.92
C ALA A 109 13.11 -11.26 2.80
N ALA A 110 13.49 -10.24 3.56
CA ALA A 110 14.84 -9.69 3.51
C ALA A 110 15.90 -10.67 4.03
N VAL A 111 15.53 -11.58 4.94
CA VAL A 111 16.42 -12.63 5.46
C VAL A 111 16.71 -13.68 4.37
N THR A 112 15.72 -14.01 3.56
CA THR A 112 15.82 -15.09 2.56
C THR A 112 16.25 -14.59 1.17
N MET A 113 15.91 -13.35 0.80
CA MET A 113 16.01 -12.83 -0.57
C MET A 113 16.83 -11.53 -0.65
N LYS A 114 17.95 -11.41 0.06
CA LYS A 114 18.83 -10.20 0.17
C LYS A 114 18.63 -9.14 -0.95
N GLY A 115 17.95 -8.04 -0.62
CA GLY A 115 17.70 -6.88 -1.53
C GLY A 115 16.50 -7.01 -2.48
N ALA A 116 15.93 -8.22 -2.62
CA ALA A 116 14.82 -8.55 -3.50
C ALA A 116 13.46 -8.67 -2.78
N ALA A 117 13.44 -8.39 -1.46
CA ALA A 117 12.23 -8.47 -0.65
C ALA A 117 11.07 -7.60 -1.18
N PRO A 118 11.28 -6.31 -1.57
CA PRO A 118 10.18 -5.51 -2.10
C PRO A 118 9.66 -6.01 -3.44
N SER A 119 10.54 -6.50 -4.32
CA SER A 119 10.15 -7.03 -5.64
C SER A 119 9.35 -8.33 -5.56
N ALA A 120 9.49 -9.11 -4.48
CA ALA A 120 8.66 -10.27 -4.23
C ALA A 120 7.34 -9.90 -3.51
N VAL A 121 7.42 -9.12 -2.43
CA VAL A 121 6.27 -8.87 -1.54
C VAL A 121 5.28 -7.88 -2.14
N MET A 122 5.74 -6.80 -2.77
CA MET A 122 4.86 -5.72 -3.23
C MET A 122 3.87 -6.16 -4.31
N PRO A 123 4.27 -6.88 -5.37
CA PRO A 123 3.30 -7.33 -6.38
C PRO A 123 2.23 -8.26 -5.81
N ILE A 124 2.58 -9.11 -4.85
CA ILE A 124 1.61 -10.00 -4.19
C ILE A 124 0.55 -9.17 -3.45
N VAL A 125 0.98 -8.16 -2.69
CA VAL A 125 0.06 -7.30 -1.92
C VAL A 125 -0.82 -6.46 -2.85
N PHE A 126 -0.21 -5.72 -3.78
CA PHE A 126 -0.94 -4.77 -4.63
C PHE A 126 -1.73 -5.44 -5.76
N GLY A 127 -1.36 -6.67 -6.13
CA GLY A 127 -2.14 -7.51 -7.02
C GLY A 127 -3.28 -8.27 -6.33
N GLY A 128 -3.05 -8.70 -5.08
CA GLY A 128 -4.04 -9.45 -4.30
C GLY A 128 -5.11 -8.58 -3.65
N ALA A 129 -4.77 -7.38 -3.18
CA ALA A 129 -5.70 -6.50 -2.49
C ALA A 129 -6.96 -6.16 -3.32
N PRO A 130 -6.87 -5.84 -4.63
CA PRO A 130 -8.06 -5.65 -5.46
C PRO A 130 -8.97 -6.89 -5.54
N ILE A 131 -8.39 -8.09 -5.54
CA ILE A 131 -9.13 -9.37 -5.59
C ILE A 131 -9.91 -9.56 -4.29
N VAL A 132 -9.26 -9.34 -3.14
CA VAL A 132 -9.93 -9.40 -1.82
C VAL A 132 -11.05 -8.37 -1.75
N ASN A 133 -10.81 -7.14 -2.21
CA ASN A 133 -11.82 -6.09 -2.24
C ASN A 133 -13.05 -6.50 -3.07
N VAL A 134 -12.85 -7.08 -4.25
CA VAL A 134 -13.94 -7.58 -5.09
C VAL A 134 -14.75 -8.67 -4.37
N ILE A 135 -14.08 -9.64 -3.74
CA ILE A 135 -14.76 -10.72 -3.02
C ILE A 135 -15.58 -10.15 -1.86
N VAL A 136 -14.98 -9.30 -1.02
CA VAL A 136 -15.68 -8.67 0.11
C VAL A 136 -16.84 -7.81 -0.39
N ALA A 137 -16.65 -7.02 -1.45
CA ALA A 137 -17.71 -6.20 -2.03
C ALA A 137 -18.87 -7.06 -2.53
N MET A 138 -18.61 -8.20 -3.18
CA MET A 138 -19.64 -9.14 -3.62
C MET A 138 -20.35 -9.84 -2.45
N LEU A 139 -19.66 -10.09 -1.33
CA LEU A 139 -20.28 -10.68 -0.14
C LEU A 139 -21.19 -9.69 0.58
N VAL A 140 -20.75 -8.43 0.69
CA VAL A 140 -21.51 -7.35 1.34
C VAL A 140 -22.65 -6.87 0.44
N HIS A 141 -22.43 -6.84 -0.87
CA HIS A 141 -23.41 -6.44 -1.89
C HIS A 141 -23.51 -7.52 -2.98
N PRO A 142 -24.30 -8.60 -2.73
CA PRO A 142 -24.46 -9.68 -3.70
C PRO A 142 -24.94 -9.18 -5.07
N PRO A 143 -24.38 -9.70 -6.17
CA PRO A 143 -24.73 -9.26 -7.52
C PRO A 143 -26.21 -9.53 -7.81
N ALA A 144 -26.90 -8.52 -8.34
CA ALA A 144 -28.29 -8.62 -8.76
C ALA A 144 -28.42 -9.66 -9.88
N GLY A 145 -29.14 -10.75 -9.63
CA GLY A 145 -29.24 -11.89 -10.56
C GLY A 145 -28.30 -13.06 -10.24
N GLY A 146 -27.58 -13.01 -9.11
CA GLY A 146 -26.73 -14.11 -8.62
C GLY A 146 -25.41 -14.22 -9.38
N LEU A 147 -24.58 -15.20 -9.00
CA LEU A 147 -23.20 -15.33 -9.52
C LEU A 147 -23.12 -15.54 -11.04
N LYS A 148 -24.20 -16.05 -11.67
CA LYS A 148 -24.28 -16.24 -13.13
C LYS A 148 -24.44 -14.92 -13.91
N SER A 149 -24.83 -13.84 -13.23
CA SER A 149 -24.98 -12.50 -13.83
C SER A 149 -23.67 -11.72 -13.90
N ILE A 150 -22.59 -12.24 -13.30
CA ILE A 150 -21.30 -11.55 -13.26
C ILE A 150 -20.73 -11.47 -14.69
N PRO A 151 -20.40 -10.26 -15.18
CA PRO A 151 -19.84 -10.10 -16.52
C PRO A 151 -18.54 -10.87 -16.69
N MET A 152 -18.41 -11.65 -17.77
CA MET A 152 -17.17 -12.38 -18.07
C MET A 152 -15.91 -11.50 -18.13
N PRO A 153 -15.94 -10.26 -18.67
CA PRO A 153 -14.77 -9.37 -18.64
C PRO A 153 -14.30 -9.03 -17.22
N PHE A 154 -15.22 -8.95 -16.25
CA PHE A 154 -14.88 -8.69 -14.85
C PHE A 154 -14.10 -9.86 -14.25
N LEU A 155 -14.57 -11.09 -14.46
CA LEU A 155 -13.87 -12.29 -14.01
C LEU A 155 -12.50 -12.44 -14.68
N ALA A 156 -12.43 -12.16 -15.98
CA ALA A 156 -11.16 -12.13 -16.70
C ALA A 156 -10.19 -11.09 -16.11
N GLY A 157 -10.68 -9.90 -15.73
CA GLY A 157 -9.89 -8.86 -15.08
C GLY A 157 -9.27 -9.31 -13.75
N ILE A 158 -10.02 -10.05 -12.92
CA ILE A 158 -9.51 -10.63 -11.66
C ILE A 158 -8.37 -11.61 -11.94
N VAL A 159 -8.58 -12.52 -12.90
CA VAL A 159 -7.56 -13.51 -13.28
C VAL A 159 -6.31 -12.81 -13.84
N LEU A 160 -6.48 -11.83 -14.72
CA LEU A 160 -5.37 -11.06 -15.28
C LEU A 160 -4.61 -10.27 -14.21
N ALA A 161 -5.29 -9.70 -13.22
CA ALA A 161 -4.65 -9.03 -12.09
C ALA A 161 -3.79 -10.02 -11.27
N ALA A 162 -4.33 -11.20 -10.96
CA ALA A 162 -3.60 -12.25 -10.25
C ALA A 162 -2.37 -12.73 -11.04
N LEU A 163 -2.55 -12.99 -12.34
CA LEU A 163 -1.46 -13.43 -13.22
C LEU A 163 -0.41 -12.34 -13.39
N GLY A 164 -0.81 -11.08 -13.62
CA GLY A 164 0.12 -9.96 -13.72
C GLY A 164 0.97 -9.80 -12.46
N ALA A 165 0.33 -9.84 -11.29
CA ALA A 165 1.01 -9.80 -10.00
C ALA A 165 2.03 -10.94 -9.83
N PHE A 166 1.63 -12.16 -10.18
CA PHE A 166 2.50 -13.33 -10.16
C PHE A 166 3.68 -13.20 -11.12
N LEU A 167 3.45 -12.75 -12.35
CA LEU A 167 4.50 -12.58 -13.35
C LEU A 167 5.52 -11.52 -12.89
N VAL A 168 5.05 -10.38 -12.37
CA VAL A 168 5.94 -9.33 -11.85
C VAL A 168 6.77 -9.85 -10.68
N ALA A 169 6.16 -10.57 -9.72
CA ALA A 169 6.89 -11.16 -8.61
C ALA A 169 7.89 -12.24 -9.07
N LYS A 170 7.50 -13.14 -9.98
CA LYS A 170 8.36 -14.26 -10.41
C LYS A 170 9.52 -13.82 -11.29
N TYR A 171 9.28 -12.86 -12.19
CA TYR A 171 10.24 -12.45 -13.22
C TYR A 171 10.93 -11.11 -12.92
N ALA A 172 10.75 -10.54 -11.73
CA ALA A 172 11.54 -9.39 -11.29
C ALA A 172 13.04 -9.71 -11.37
N PRO A 173 13.87 -8.89 -12.06
CA PRO A 173 15.31 -9.16 -12.22
C PRO A 173 16.06 -9.32 -10.89
N THR A 174 15.63 -8.58 -9.87
CA THR A 174 16.15 -8.68 -8.49
C THR A 174 15.86 -10.04 -7.84
N ASN A 175 14.80 -10.74 -8.25
CA ASN A 175 14.44 -12.06 -7.75
C ASN A 175 15.14 -13.20 -8.52
N GLN A 176 15.76 -12.90 -9.66
CA GLN A 176 16.44 -13.87 -10.53
C GLN A 176 17.96 -13.96 -10.30
N GLY A 177 18.47 -13.34 -9.23
CA GLY A 177 19.90 -13.32 -8.93
C GLY A 177 20.66 -12.44 -9.92
N ALA A 178 20.40 -11.13 -9.88
CA ALA A 178 21.30 -10.19 -10.55
C ALA A 178 22.72 -10.31 -9.93
N PRO A 179 23.79 -10.31 -10.74
CA PRO A 179 25.15 -10.39 -10.23
C PRO A 179 25.38 -9.23 -9.26
N ALA A 180 25.97 -9.53 -8.10
CA ALA A 180 26.24 -8.55 -7.06
C ALA A 180 26.90 -7.31 -7.69
N LYS A 181 26.27 -6.15 -7.54
CA LYS A 181 26.90 -4.88 -7.88
C LYS A 181 28.24 -4.84 -7.13
N PRO A 182 29.39 -4.66 -7.80
CA PRO A 182 30.68 -4.60 -7.12
C PRO A 182 30.56 -3.57 -6.01
N ALA A 183 30.85 -3.98 -4.77
CA ALA A 183 30.96 -3.07 -3.66
C ALA A 183 31.95 -1.98 -4.08
N ALA A 184 31.48 -0.75 -4.25
CA ALA A 184 32.38 0.38 -4.43
C ALA A 184 33.28 0.39 -3.19
N ALA A 185 34.57 0.16 -3.41
CA ALA A 185 35.58 0.08 -2.37
C ALA A 185 35.54 1.35 -1.53
N ALA A 186 34.96 1.25 -0.34
CA ALA A 186 35.07 2.26 0.70
C ALA A 186 36.40 2.03 1.42
N GLY A 187 37.31 2.99 1.31
CA GLY A 187 38.39 3.19 2.28
C GLY A 187 39.77 2.65 1.90
N GLN A 188 40.42 3.28 0.91
CA GLN A 188 41.88 3.34 0.91
C GLN A 188 42.32 4.75 0.53
N GLN A 189 42.36 5.64 1.54
CA GLN A 189 43.16 6.86 1.58
C GLN A 189 42.99 7.56 2.93
N ALA A 190 43.97 7.40 3.82
CA ALA A 190 44.51 8.42 4.74
C ALA A 190 45.50 7.77 5.70
N GLY A 191 46.79 7.90 5.41
CA GLY A 191 47.88 7.37 6.23
C GLY A 191 49.24 7.66 5.59
N HIS A 192 49.64 8.93 5.58
CA HIS A 192 51.02 9.39 5.50
C HIS A 192 51.25 10.37 6.64
#